data_AF-A0A5Q3L5Q8-F1
#
_entry.id   AF-A0A5Q3L5Q8-F1
#
_cell.length_a   1.000
_cell.length_b   1.000
_cell.length_c   1.000
_cell.angle_alpha   90.00
_cell.angle_beta   90.00
_cell.angle_gamma   90.00
#
_symmetry.space_group_name_H-M   'P 1'
#
loop_
_entity.id
_entity.type
_entity.pdbx_description
1 polymer ?
#
loop_
_entity_poly.entity_id
_entity_poly.type
_entity_poly.pdbx_seq_one_letter_code
_entity_poly.pdbx_strand_id
1 'polypeptide(L)'
;MTDTFHLLSEPNLQFGSEQQASDPHDGLALFGPSEARANIPDHVVIGTPTGLKLWDEWVRSLNAPSACEDPTRQRPWPPYPGFDVAFGSRWPAPLKRYTVDPETLDEFARKADRYERAYSVANLYLDPIQTQVPRLDAKPAIAVCVVPDNVHKNCRTKSYVADTSDELKTSSERSHLKSALKDRQSGQSRFDFGEEPQDLEQYGLSPDFRRQLKARVMQYDIPVQIVRESTLDVTDQVRRGLKGVNPLSDRLWNIGTALFYKCGRKPWKTPWARDGVCYVGLAYRLSERSKRTACCAAQMFLDSGDGVVFVGEFGPWYSEERKEFHLTRDAARDLLTGTIETYMAQEGRELKEIFLHARSGLNGEEFEGFSDACPDGVKLVGTRVRKDRFGPRLFRHDDHADVTRRGMHPILRGTFWQRTQRHGLLFTSGFKPRIATYDGWEIPVPLSITIQHGEADLLQVAEDILGLTKLNYNACQLGESQPITVKYSDRIGEVLLANPELPREQWRTNFKFYI
;
A
#
# COMPACT_ATOMS: atom_id res chain seq x y z
N MET A 1 3.77 31.02 -23.43
CA MET A 1 3.47 30.16 -22.26
C MET A 1 2.16 30.67 -21.69
N THR A 2 1.08 29.90 -21.80
CA THR A 2 -0.19 30.22 -21.15
C THR A 2 -0.17 29.57 -19.78
N ASP A 3 0.37 30.29 -18.80
CA ASP A 3 0.23 29.91 -17.40
C ASP A 3 -1.23 30.07 -17.00
N THR A 4 -1.87 28.99 -16.57
CA THR A 4 -3.27 29.01 -16.16
C THR A 4 -3.45 28.24 -14.86
N PHE A 5 -4.22 28.80 -13.94
CA PHE A 5 -4.59 28.17 -12.70
C PHE A 5 -6.01 27.64 -12.80
N HIS A 6 -6.18 26.38 -12.44
CA HIS A 6 -7.46 25.71 -12.34
C HIS A 6 -7.67 25.28 -10.89
N LEU A 7 -8.90 25.40 -10.40
CA LEU A 7 -9.32 24.75 -9.17
C LEU A 7 -10.20 23.57 -9.55
N LEU A 8 -9.65 22.37 -9.46
CA LEU A 8 -10.38 21.15 -9.74
C LEU A 8 -11.37 20.88 -8.60
N SER A 9 -12.56 20.42 -8.97
CA SER A 9 -13.56 20.01 -7.97
C SER A 9 -13.07 18.78 -7.20
N GLU A 10 -13.39 18.70 -5.91
CA GLU A 10 -13.03 17.54 -5.11
C GLU A 10 -13.81 16.32 -5.63
N PRO A 11 -13.13 15.23 -6.08
CA PRO A 11 -13.80 14.12 -6.74
C PRO A 11 -14.80 13.40 -5.82
N ASN A 12 -15.99 13.07 -6.30
CA ASN A 12 -16.93 12.26 -5.52
C ASN A 12 -16.51 10.79 -5.49
N LEU A 13 -17.00 10.08 -4.48
CA LEU A 13 -16.95 8.63 -4.34
C LEU A 13 -18.38 8.11 -4.33
N GLN A 14 -18.59 6.88 -4.79
CA GLN A 14 -19.90 6.23 -4.86
C GLN A 14 -20.01 5.11 -3.82
N PHE A 15 -21.12 5.08 -3.10
CA PHE A 15 -21.39 4.22 -1.94
C PHE A 15 -22.62 3.34 -2.19
N GLY A 16 -23.20 2.77 -1.13
CA GLY A 16 -24.43 2.00 -1.21
C GLY A 16 -25.57 2.78 -1.87
N SER A 17 -26.44 2.05 -2.58
CA SER A 17 -27.58 2.64 -3.33
C SER A 17 -27.17 3.72 -4.33
N GLU A 18 -25.97 3.61 -4.89
CA GLU A 18 -25.37 4.52 -5.88
C GLU A 18 -25.25 5.99 -5.43
N GLN A 19 -25.37 6.24 -4.12
CA GLN A 19 -25.23 7.58 -3.56
C GLN A 19 -23.78 8.05 -3.62
N GLN A 20 -23.59 9.37 -3.75
CA GLN A 20 -22.27 9.97 -3.85
C GLN A 20 -21.95 10.90 -2.69
N ALA A 21 -20.71 10.85 -2.22
CA ALA A 21 -20.17 11.80 -1.27
C ALA A 21 -18.70 12.08 -1.58
N SER A 22 -18.23 13.29 -1.29
CA SER A 22 -16.81 13.62 -1.46
C SER A 22 -15.95 13.04 -0.34
N ASP A 23 -16.47 12.90 0.88
CA ASP A 23 -15.75 12.34 2.01
C ASP A 23 -16.14 10.86 2.26
N PRO A 24 -15.16 9.94 2.40
CA PRO A 24 -15.46 8.53 2.62
C PRO A 24 -16.14 8.25 3.97
N HIS A 25 -15.89 9.06 5.00
CA HIS A 25 -16.55 8.90 6.29
C HIS A 25 -18.03 9.21 6.18
N ASP A 26 -18.38 10.32 5.51
CA ASP A 26 -19.77 10.72 5.30
C ASP A 26 -20.51 9.69 4.45
N GLY A 27 -19.88 9.24 3.35
CA GLY A 27 -20.47 8.24 2.47
C GLY A 27 -20.73 6.91 3.15
N LEU A 28 -19.76 6.37 3.90
CA LEU A 28 -19.94 5.12 4.64
C LEU A 28 -20.94 5.26 5.78
N ALA A 29 -20.93 6.37 6.52
CA ALA A 29 -21.85 6.57 7.65
C ALA A 29 -23.31 6.77 7.20
N LEU A 30 -23.53 7.43 6.06
CA LEU A 30 -24.88 7.75 5.57
C LEU A 30 -25.46 6.69 4.64
N PHE A 31 -24.63 6.10 3.77
CA PHE A 31 -25.08 5.24 2.68
C PHE A 31 -24.56 3.81 2.76
N GLY A 32 -23.63 3.53 3.69
CA GLY A 32 -22.96 2.24 3.79
C GLY A 32 -21.99 1.98 2.63
N PRO A 33 -21.39 0.79 2.57
CA PRO A 33 -20.38 0.47 1.58
C PRO A 33 -20.98 0.20 0.21
N SER A 34 -20.21 0.41 -0.85
CA SER A 34 -20.65 0.12 -2.22
C SER A 34 -20.99 -1.36 -2.46
N GLU A 35 -20.35 -2.26 -1.73
CA GLU A 35 -20.61 -3.71 -1.78
C GLU A 35 -21.04 -4.22 -0.39
N ALA A 36 -22.28 -3.90 -0.01
CA ALA A 36 -22.86 -4.35 1.25
C ALA A 36 -22.90 -5.88 1.35
N ARG A 37 -22.73 -6.40 2.57
CA ARG A 37 -22.81 -7.83 2.86
C ARG A 37 -23.51 -8.04 4.19
N ALA A 38 -24.45 -8.99 4.21
CA ALA A 38 -25.20 -9.33 5.41
C ALA A 38 -24.31 -9.90 6.53
N ASN A 39 -23.27 -10.66 6.18
CA ASN A 39 -22.33 -11.26 7.13
C ASN A 39 -20.88 -11.01 6.67
N ILE A 40 -20.07 -10.46 7.56
CA ILE A 40 -18.62 -10.36 7.37
C ILE A 40 -17.99 -11.76 7.50
N PRO A 41 -17.08 -12.15 6.60
CA PRO A 41 -16.38 -13.43 6.72
C PRO A 41 -15.58 -13.58 8.01
N ASP A 42 -15.37 -14.82 8.41
CA ASP A 42 -14.53 -15.15 9.56
C ASP A 42 -13.07 -14.72 9.38
N HIS A 43 -12.44 -14.37 10.49
CA HIS A 43 -11.01 -14.09 10.58
C HIS A 43 -10.35 -14.93 11.67
N VAL A 44 -9.05 -15.14 11.52
CA VAL A 44 -8.20 -15.66 12.58
C VAL A 44 -7.32 -14.55 13.13
N VAL A 45 -6.92 -14.67 14.40
CA VAL A 45 -5.98 -13.74 15.02
C VAL A 45 -4.77 -14.48 15.58
N ILE A 46 -3.59 -13.91 15.38
CA ILE A 46 -2.29 -14.45 15.81
C ILE A 46 -1.56 -13.36 16.58
N GLY A 47 -1.09 -13.68 17.79
CA GLY A 47 -0.34 -12.71 18.60
C GLY A 47 0.01 -13.26 19.99
N THR A 48 0.69 -12.43 20.78
CA THR A 48 0.98 -12.73 22.20
C THR A 48 -0.32 -12.75 23.02
N PRO A 49 -0.35 -13.34 24.24
CA PRO A 49 -1.52 -13.24 25.11
C PRO A 49 -2.00 -11.80 25.34
N THR A 50 -1.07 -10.84 25.46
CA THR A 50 -1.37 -9.40 25.55
C THR A 50 -2.01 -8.88 24.27
N GLY A 51 -1.40 -9.16 23.11
CA GLY A 51 -1.91 -8.74 21.80
C GLY A 51 -3.29 -9.32 21.48
N LEU A 52 -3.55 -10.57 21.86
CA LEU A 52 -4.85 -11.21 21.71
C LEU A 52 -5.93 -10.51 22.56
N LYS A 53 -5.61 -10.16 23.80
CA LYS A 53 -6.52 -9.42 24.68
C LYS A 53 -6.81 -8.01 24.13
N LEU A 54 -5.79 -7.30 23.66
CA LEU A 54 -5.94 -6.01 23.00
C LEU A 54 -6.84 -6.10 21.77
N TRP A 55 -6.71 -7.17 20.98
CA TRP A 55 -7.59 -7.40 19.84
C TRP A 55 -9.04 -7.66 20.25
N ASP A 56 -9.30 -8.46 21.27
CA ASP A 56 -10.67 -8.70 21.76
C ASP A 56 -11.32 -7.39 22.25
N GLU A 57 -10.58 -6.52 22.92
CA GLU A 57 -11.03 -5.18 23.32
C GLU A 57 -11.22 -4.25 22.11
N TRP A 58 -10.35 -4.36 21.11
CA TRP A 58 -10.46 -3.64 19.85
C TRP A 58 -11.72 -4.00 19.08
N VAL A 59 -12.05 -5.29 18.97
CA VAL A 59 -13.28 -5.77 18.30
C VAL A 59 -14.54 -5.19 18.97
N ARG A 60 -14.54 -5.02 20.30
CA ARG A 60 -15.64 -4.32 20.99
C ARG A 60 -15.71 -2.85 20.59
N SER A 61 -14.57 -2.18 20.51
CA SER A 61 -14.49 -0.76 20.10
C SER A 61 -14.86 -0.56 18.63
N LEU A 62 -14.51 -1.51 17.75
CA LEU A 62 -14.87 -1.54 16.34
C LEU A 62 -16.39 -1.62 16.15
N ASN A 63 -17.09 -2.34 17.02
CA ASN A 63 -18.54 -2.45 16.97
C ASN A 63 -19.28 -1.39 17.82
N ALA A 64 -18.60 -0.30 18.20
CA ALA A 64 -19.17 0.76 19.03
C ALA A 64 -18.88 2.15 18.44
N PRO A 65 -19.75 3.15 18.69
CA PRO A 65 -19.51 4.51 18.26
C PRO A 65 -18.35 5.15 19.03
N SER A 66 -17.62 6.07 18.38
CA SER A 66 -16.48 6.77 18.96
C SER A 66 -16.30 8.16 18.34
N ALA A 67 -16.04 9.18 19.15
CA ALA A 67 -15.78 10.54 18.68
C ALA A 67 -14.83 11.27 19.63
N CYS A 68 -14.13 12.28 19.12
CA CYS A 68 -13.38 13.22 19.96
C CYS A 68 -14.35 13.98 20.89
N GLU A 69 -13.97 14.17 22.16
CA GLU A 69 -14.76 14.99 23.10
C GLU A 69 -14.86 16.44 22.65
N ASP A 70 -13.77 16.99 22.12
CA ASP A 70 -13.73 18.34 21.55
C ASP A 70 -14.42 18.37 20.17
N PRO A 71 -15.55 19.07 20.00
CA PRO A 71 -16.26 19.12 18.72
C PRO A 71 -15.44 19.74 17.59
N THR A 72 -14.49 20.64 17.89
CA THR A 72 -13.63 21.25 16.87
C THR A 72 -12.72 20.22 16.19
N ARG A 73 -12.42 19.12 16.90
CA ARG A 73 -11.65 18.00 16.40
C ARG A 73 -12.48 17.01 15.57
N GLN A 74 -13.80 17.06 15.64
CA GLN A 74 -14.65 16.14 14.89
C GLN A 74 -14.67 16.41 13.38
N ARG A 75 -14.23 17.59 12.92
CA ARG A 75 -14.05 17.84 11.46
C ARG A 75 -12.86 17.08 10.87
N PRO A 76 -11.62 17.24 11.39
CA PRO A 76 -10.47 16.48 10.90
C PRO A 76 -10.46 15.01 11.33
N TRP A 77 -11.16 14.64 12.41
CA TRP A 77 -11.34 13.26 12.84
C TRP A 77 -12.83 12.96 13.02
N PRO A 78 -13.55 12.65 11.92
CA PRO A 78 -14.99 12.40 11.94
C PRO A 78 -15.41 11.36 12.99
N PRO A 79 -16.60 11.52 13.61
CA PRO A 79 -17.19 10.50 14.45
C PRO A 79 -17.27 9.16 13.71
N TYR A 80 -16.96 8.08 14.42
CA TYR A 80 -17.11 6.72 13.95
C TYR A 80 -18.44 6.16 14.48
N PRO A 81 -19.35 5.68 13.63
CA PRO A 81 -20.68 5.26 14.07
C PRO A 81 -20.72 3.83 14.60
N GLY A 82 -19.68 3.03 14.39
CA GLY A 82 -19.68 1.58 14.58
C GLY A 82 -19.57 0.83 13.26
N PHE A 83 -18.99 -0.37 13.29
CA PHE A 83 -18.71 -1.16 12.08
C PHE A 83 -19.99 -1.61 11.37
N ASP A 84 -21.03 -1.91 12.13
CA ASP A 84 -22.36 -2.27 11.62
C ASP A 84 -23.04 -1.14 10.87
N VAL A 85 -22.97 0.09 11.38
CA VAL A 85 -23.53 1.26 10.69
C VAL A 85 -22.70 1.60 9.45
N ALA A 86 -21.37 1.65 9.57
CA ALA A 86 -20.50 2.05 8.47
C ALA A 86 -20.39 1.01 7.34
N PHE A 87 -20.45 -0.28 7.66
CA PHE A 87 -20.18 -1.38 6.72
C PHE A 87 -21.35 -2.38 6.56
N GLY A 88 -22.47 -2.14 7.23
CA GLY A 88 -23.72 -2.91 7.07
C GLY A 88 -23.83 -4.21 7.86
N SER A 89 -22.79 -4.61 8.61
CA SER A 89 -22.79 -5.80 9.47
C SER A 89 -21.81 -5.60 10.60
N ARG A 90 -22.05 -6.20 11.78
CA ARG A 90 -21.03 -6.24 12.85
C ARG A 90 -19.78 -6.98 12.40
N TRP A 91 -18.63 -6.56 12.94
CA TRP A 91 -17.40 -7.33 12.87
C TRP A 91 -17.48 -8.51 13.84
N PRO A 92 -17.30 -9.77 13.38
CA PRO A 92 -17.50 -10.96 14.20
C PRO A 92 -16.37 -11.15 15.24
N ALA A 93 -16.56 -12.10 16.15
CA ALA A 93 -15.48 -12.62 16.97
C ALA A 93 -14.53 -13.49 16.10
N PRO A 94 -13.23 -13.60 16.44
CA PRO A 94 -12.32 -14.44 15.68
C PRO A 94 -12.74 -15.92 15.74
N LEU A 95 -12.68 -16.59 14.59
CA LEU A 95 -12.92 -18.03 14.45
C LEU A 95 -11.93 -18.85 15.29
N LYS A 96 -10.66 -18.45 15.25
CA LYS A 96 -9.59 -19.06 16.05
C LYS A 96 -8.56 -18.01 16.48
N ARG A 97 -7.97 -18.25 17.65
CA ARG A 97 -6.84 -17.51 18.21
C ARG A 97 -5.63 -18.43 18.22
N TYR A 98 -4.49 -17.92 17.78
CA TYR A 98 -3.22 -18.61 17.85
C TYR A 98 -2.25 -17.78 18.69
N THR A 99 -1.79 -18.38 19.79
CA THR A 99 -0.90 -17.72 20.72
C THR A 99 0.54 -17.87 20.24
N VAL A 100 1.25 -16.75 20.17
CA VAL A 100 2.70 -16.71 20.00
C VAL A 100 3.32 -16.54 21.39
N ASP A 101 4.31 -17.36 21.71
CA ASP A 101 5.02 -17.27 22.98
C ASP A 101 5.81 -15.94 23.07
N PRO A 102 5.57 -15.09 24.09
CA PRO A 102 6.22 -13.79 24.19
C PRO A 102 7.73 -13.86 24.39
N GLU A 103 8.22 -14.85 25.15
CA GLU A 103 9.64 -14.98 25.48
C GLU A 103 10.43 -15.38 24.24
N THR A 104 9.96 -16.44 23.55
CA THR A 104 10.53 -16.88 22.25
C THR A 104 10.47 -15.77 21.21
N LEU A 105 9.36 -15.01 21.15
CA LEU A 105 9.22 -13.92 20.20
C LEU A 105 10.21 -12.78 20.47
N ASP A 106 10.41 -12.40 21.73
CA ASP A 106 11.38 -11.36 22.10
C ASP A 106 12.82 -11.82 21.83
N GLU A 107 13.15 -13.07 22.18
CA GLU A 107 14.43 -13.70 21.85
C GLU A 107 14.69 -13.62 20.34
N PHE A 108 13.75 -14.10 19.52
CA PHE A 108 13.90 -14.07 18.06
C PHE A 108 13.99 -12.65 17.51
N ALA A 109 13.24 -11.70 18.09
CA ALA A 109 13.29 -10.29 17.73
C ALA A 109 14.59 -9.59 18.19
N ARG A 110 15.44 -10.24 18.99
CA ARG A 110 16.74 -9.73 19.44
C ARG A 110 17.94 -10.47 18.84
N LYS A 111 17.74 -11.50 17.99
CA LYS A 111 18.84 -12.14 17.24
C LYS A 111 19.71 -11.11 16.54
N ALA A 112 21.03 -11.28 16.54
CA ALA A 112 22.00 -10.33 16.05
C ALA A 112 21.95 -10.21 14.52
N ASP A 113 21.87 -11.34 13.81
CA ASP A 113 21.74 -11.37 12.36
C ASP A 113 20.32 -10.96 11.94
N ARG A 114 20.24 -9.95 11.05
CA ARG A 114 18.95 -9.38 10.63
C ARG A 114 18.09 -10.31 9.78
N TYR A 115 18.69 -11.23 9.03
CA TYR A 115 17.97 -12.18 8.18
C TYR A 115 17.37 -13.27 9.05
N GLU A 116 18.16 -13.83 9.95
CA GLU A 116 17.70 -14.80 10.95
C GLU A 116 16.63 -14.22 11.86
N ARG A 117 16.81 -12.99 12.32
CA ARG A 117 15.83 -12.26 13.14
C ARG A 117 14.48 -12.14 12.44
N ALA A 118 14.46 -11.58 11.23
CA ALA A 118 13.21 -11.42 10.49
C ALA A 118 12.56 -12.77 10.17
N TYR A 119 13.35 -13.75 9.73
CA TYR A 119 12.89 -15.09 9.36
C TYR A 119 12.28 -15.85 10.54
N SER A 120 12.99 -15.89 11.68
CA SER A 120 12.54 -16.57 12.89
C SER A 120 11.22 -15.97 13.40
N VAL A 121 11.13 -14.64 13.45
CA VAL A 121 9.90 -13.95 13.84
C VAL A 121 8.78 -14.18 12.83
N ALA A 122 9.06 -14.15 11.52
CA ALA A 122 8.06 -14.42 10.50
C ALA A 122 7.50 -15.85 10.60
N ASN A 123 8.34 -16.86 10.90
CA ASN A 123 7.91 -18.24 11.10
C ASN A 123 6.90 -18.38 12.24
N LEU A 124 7.12 -17.71 13.39
CA LEU A 124 6.17 -17.75 14.51
C LEU A 124 4.74 -17.34 14.12
N TYR A 125 4.60 -16.39 13.17
CA TYR A 125 3.28 -15.96 12.67
C TYR A 125 2.81 -16.77 11.45
N LEU A 126 3.73 -17.36 10.70
CA LEU A 126 3.43 -18.17 9.51
C LEU A 126 2.96 -19.58 9.89
N ASP A 127 3.54 -20.19 10.91
CA ASP A 127 3.31 -21.58 11.28
C ASP A 127 1.82 -21.90 11.53
N PRO A 128 1.05 -21.08 12.27
CA PRO A 128 -0.38 -21.33 12.42
C PRO A 128 -1.14 -21.23 11.09
N ILE A 129 -0.74 -20.31 10.21
CA ILE A 129 -1.35 -20.10 8.88
C ILE A 129 -1.07 -21.30 7.97
N GLN A 130 0.12 -21.89 8.06
CA GLN A 130 0.52 -23.02 7.24
C GLN A 130 -0.03 -24.35 7.76
N THR A 131 -0.01 -24.58 9.07
CA THR A 131 -0.24 -25.91 9.65
C THR A 131 -1.64 -26.11 10.20
N GLN A 132 -2.29 -25.06 10.67
CA GLN A 132 -3.56 -25.14 11.41
C GLN A 132 -4.73 -24.52 10.64
N VAL A 133 -4.55 -23.37 10.00
CA VAL A 133 -5.62 -22.70 9.24
C VAL A 133 -6.20 -23.57 8.11
N PRO A 134 -5.41 -24.34 7.33
CA PRO A 134 -5.95 -25.21 6.29
C PRO A 134 -6.79 -26.38 6.83
N ARG A 135 -6.72 -26.65 8.15
CA ARG A 135 -7.50 -27.70 8.83
C ARG A 135 -8.81 -27.19 9.42
N LEU A 136 -9.11 -25.89 9.30
CA LEU A 136 -10.38 -25.32 9.75
C LEU A 136 -11.49 -25.67 8.76
N ASP A 137 -12.69 -25.95 9.28
CA ASP A 137 -13.86 -26.25 8.44
C ASP A 137 -14.26 -25.07 7.54
N ALA A 138 -14.09 -23.86 8.05
CA ALA A 138 -14.31 -22.62 7.31
C ALA A 138 -12.97 -21.92 7.03
N LYS A 139 -12.71 -21.60 5.75
CA LYS A 139 -11.53 -20.81 5.36
C LYS A 139 -11.71 -19.35 5.80
N PRO A 140 -10.85 -18.81 6.67
CA PRO A 140 -10.94 -17.40 7.06
C PRO A 140 -10.60 -16.50 5.88
N ALA A 141 -11.27 -15.34 5.78
CA ALA A 141 -10.99 -14.38 4.73
C ALA A 141 -9.76 -13.51 5.00
N ILE A 142 -9.29 -13.46 6.25
CA ILE A 142 -8.15 -12.65 6.66
C ILE A 142 -7.49 -13.22 7.92
N ALA A 143 -6.16 -13.12 7.99
CA ALA A 143 -5.39 -13.34 9.20
C ALA A 143 -4.94 -12.00 9.80
N VAL A 144 -5.31 -11.74 11.05
CA VAL A 144 -4.87 -10.55 11.80
C VAL A 144 -3.67 -10.92 12.66
N CYS A 145 -2.53 -10.30 12.42
CA CYS A 145 -1.30 -10.51 13.20
C CYS A 145 -1.07 -9.32 14.12
N VAL A 146 -1.26 -9.50 15.42
CA VAL A 146 -0.99 -8.49 16.44
C VAL A 146 0.46 -8.64 16.89
N VAL A 147 1.25 -7.60 16.63
CA VAL A 147 2.70 -7.62 16.85
C VAL A 147 3.11 -6.63 17.94
N PRO A 148 3.92 -7.06 18.90
CA PRO A 148 4.58 -6.16 19.84
C PRO A 148 5.42 -5.07 19.15
N ASP A 149 5.55 -3.91 19.79
CA ASP A 149 6.28 -2.77 19.22
C ASP A 149 7.80 -3.03 19.07
N ASN A 150 8.40 -3.89 19.90
CA ASN A 150 9.80 -4.33 19.76
C ASN A 150 10.03 -5.09 18.44
N VAL A 151 9.10 -5.94 18.00
CA VAL A 151 9.17 -6.63 16.71
C VAL A 151 9.22 -5.63 15.57
N HIS A 152 8.31 -4.64 15.57
CA HIS A 152 8.29 -3.58 14.57
C HIS A 152 9.58 -2.73 14.61
N LYS A 153 10.16 -2.49 15.78
CA LYS A 153 11.41 -1.75 15.93
C LYS A 153 12.62 -2.54 15.42
N ASN A 154 12.69 -3.82 15.75
CA ASN A 154 13.88 -4.65 15.58
C ASN A 154 13.89 -5.42 14.24
N CYS A 155 12.76 -5.68 13.61
CA CYS A 155 12.68 -6.53 12.40
C CYS A 155 12.43 -5.73 11.11
N ARG A 156 13.21 -4.65 10.89
CA ARG A 156 13.15 -3.80 9.70
C ARG A 156 14.50 -3.74 9.01
N THR A 157 14.53 -3.44 7.71
CA THR A 157 15.78 -3.45 6.91
C THR A 157 16.94 -2.62 7.50
N LYS A 158 16.63 -1.52 8.19
CA LYS A 158 17.63 -0.60 8.80
C LYS A 158 17.58 -0.59 10.33
N SER A 159 16.99 -1.62 10.96
CA SER A 159 16.96 -1.70 12.42
C SER A 159 18.35 -2.05 12.99
N TYR A 160 18.58 -1.57 14.21
CA TYR A 160 19.74 -1.92 15.01
C TYR A 160 19.26 -2.41 16.38
N VAL A 161 19.84 -3.51 16.85
CA VAL A 161 19.52 -4.14 18.15
C VAL A 161 20.77 -4.02 19.01
N ALA A 162 20.65 -3.33 20.15
CA ALA A 162 21.76 -3.07 21.05
C ALA A 162 22.03 -4.24 22.02
N ASP A 163 20.95 -4.86 22.50
CA ASP A 163 20.98 -6.02 23.38
C ASP A 163 20.53 -7.25 22.57
N THR A 164 21.50 -8.06 22.13
CA THR A 164 21.23 -9.22 21.27
C THR A 164 21.00 -10.47 22.11
N SER A 165 20.10 -11.34 21.65
CA SER A 165 19.81 -12.61 22.32
C SER A 165 20.89 -13.67 22.08
N ASP A 166 21.66 -13.51 21.01
CA ASP A 166 22.74 -14.38 20.58
C ASP A 166 23.99 -13.57 20.22
N GLU A 167 25.09 -14.28 20.01
CA GLU A 167 26.35 -13.67 19.58
C GLU A 167 26.37 -13.46 18.06
N LEU A 168 27.04 -12.38 17.64
CA LEU A 168 27.32 -12.17 16.22
C LEU A 168 28.22 -13.28 15.70
N LYS A 169 27.82 -13.88 14.57
CA LYS A 169 28.68 -14.83 13.84
C LYS A 169 30.11 -14.32 13.72
N THR A 170 31.05 -15.19 14.07
CA THR A 170 32.50 -14.99 13.93
C THR A 170 32.91 -14.84 12.46
N SER A 171 34.13 -14.35 12.22
CA SER A 171 34.65 -14.17 10.85
C SER A 171 34.69 -15.50 10.07
N SER A 172 35.05 -16.60 10.74
CA SER A 172 35.07 -17.95 10.17
C SER A 172 33.66 -18.42 9.79
N GLU A 173 32.67 -18.26 10.66
CA GLU A 173 31.29 -18.66 10.39
C GLU A 173 30.68 -17.85 9.25
N ARG A 174 30.97 -16.54 9.16
CA ARG A 174 30.54 -15.71 8.02
C ARG A 174 31.18 -16.17 6.71
N SER A 175 32.46 -16.55 6.75
CA SER A 175 33.16 -17.08 5.58
C SER A 175 32.55 -18.40 5.13
N HIS A 176 32.28 -19.30 6.08
CA HIS A 176 31.64 -20.59 5.82
C HIS A 176 30.23 -20.42 5.25
N LEU A 177 29.40 -19.57 5.87
CA LEU A 177 28.06 -19.23 5.38
C LEU A 177 28.11 -18.65 3.95
N LYS A 178 29.06 -17.76 3.67
CA LYS A 178 29.23 -17.17 2.34
C LYS A 178 29.63 -18.23 1.29
N SER A 179 30.45 -19.21 1.68
CA SER A 179 30.75 -20.36 0.82
C SER A 179 29.49 -21.19 0.56
N ALA A 180 28.76 -21.57 1.62
CA ALA A 180 27.54 -22.38 1.50
C ALA A 180 26.47 -21.69 0.63
N LEU A 181 26.30 -20.37 0.75
CA LEU A 181 25.38 -19.61 -0.11
C LEU A 181 25.83 -19.58 -1.58
N LYS A 182 27.15 -19.55 -1.85
CA LYS A 182 27.69 -19.62 -3.20
C LYS A 182 27.51 -21.01 -3.81
N ASP A 183 27.73 -22.04 -3.01
CA ASP A 183 27.59 -23.45 -3.42
C ASP A 183 26.11 -23.78 -3.73
N ARG A 184 25.17 -23.28 -2.91
CA ARG A 184 23.72 -23.34 -3.19
C ARG A 184 23.35 -22.63 -4.49
N GLN A 185 23.98 -21.50 -4.81
CA GLN A 185 23.71 -20.78 -6.07
C GLN A 185 24.30 -21.48 -7.31
N SER A 186 25.41 -22.21 -7.16
CA SER A 186 26.06 -22.94 -8.26
C SER A 186 25.50 -24.35 -8.47
N GLY A 187 24.63 -24.84 -7.57
CA GLY A 187 24.10 -26.20 -7.60
C GLY A 187 25.16 -27.27 -7.31
N GLN A 188 26.28 -26.89 -6.70
CA GLN A 188 27.35 -27.81 -6.33
C GLN A 188 27.13 -28.31 -4.91
N SER A 189 26.91 -29.62 -4.73
CA SER A 189 26.95 -30.26 -3.41
C SER A 189 28.40 -30.53 -3.02
N ARG A 190 28.84 -30.02 -1.85
CA ARG A 190 30.12 -30.41 -1.25
C ARG A 190 29.96 -31.71 -0.48
N PHE A 191 30.93 -32.61 -0.61
CA PHE A 191 31.16 -33.69 0.37
C PHE A 191 31.97 -33.12 1.55
N ASP A 192 31.41 -32.17 2.29
CA ASP A 192 32.04 -31.64 3.51
C ASP A 192 31.45 -32.34 4.73
N PHE A 193 32.30 -32.83 5.65
CA PHE A 193 31.90 -33.56 6.86
C PHE A 193 31.59 -32.63 8.05
N GLY A 194 31.38 -31.34 7.80
CA GLY A 194 30.97 -30.34 8.80
C GLY A 194 29.45 -30.20 8.90
N GLU A 195 28.97 -29.57 9.97
CA GLU A 195 27.55 -29.20 10.08
C GLU A 195 27.18 -28.18 9.01
N GLU A 196 26.27 -28.55 8.11
CA GLU A 196 25.74 -27.60 7.13
C GLU A 196 24.95 -26.48 7.86
N PRO A 197 25.12 -25.20 7.45
CA PRO A 197 24.34 -24.12 8.03
C PRO A 197 22.84 -24.39 7.84
N GLN A 198 22.09 -24.35 8.94
CA GLN A 198 20.63 -24.51 8.90
C GLN A 198 19.96 -23.28 8.28
N ASP A 199 18.76 -23.46 7.73
CA ASP A 199 17.88 -22.40 7.22
C ASP A 199 18.53 -21.43 6.22
N LEU A 200 19.41 -21.92 5.33
CA LEU A 200 20.06 -21.08 4.29
C LEU A 200 19.06 -20.26 3.44
N GLU A 201 17.79 -20.68 3.36
CA GLU A 201 16.73 -19.97 2.65
C GLU A 201 16.47 -18.56 3.20
N GLN A 202 16.71 -18.32 4.49
CA GLN A 202 16.47 -17.03 5.13
C GLN A 202 17.30 -15.89 4.52
N TYR A 203 18.49 -16.20 4.01
CA TYR A 203 19.39 -15.23 3.35
C TYR A 203 18.95 -14.91 1.92
N GLY A 204 17.99 -15.68 1.38
CA GLY A 204 17.31 -15.37 0.13
C GLY A 204 16.16 -14.38 0.30
N LEU A 205 15.69 -14.14 1.53
CA LEU A 205 14.49 -13.36 1.86
C LEU A 205 14.81 -11.94 2.34
N SER A 206 13.79 -11.07 2.38
CA SER A 206 13.98 -9.71 2.92
C SER A 206 14.21 -9.72 4.43
N PRO A 207 15.16 -8.93 4.97
CA PRO A 207 15.37 -8.76 6.41
C PRO A 207 14.32 -7.83 7.05
N ASP A 208 13.08 -7.84 6.54
CA ASP A 208 11.95 -7.07 7.03
C ASP A 208 10.78 -8.02 7.27
N PHE A 209 10.38 -8.15 8.53
CA PHE A 209 9.34 -9.08 8.97
C PHE A 209 8.02 -8.87 8.20
N ARG A 210 7.60 -7.62 8.01
CA ARG A 210 6.32 -7.32 7.34
C ARG A 210 6.35 -7.82 5.91
N ARG A 211 7.44 -7.52 5.18
CA ARG A 211 7.55 -7.90 3.77
C ARG A 211 7.62 -9.41 3.62
N GLN A 212 8.41 -10.06 4.45
CA GLN A 212 8.59 -11.51 4.45
C GLN A 212 7.29 -12.26 4.78
N LEU A 213 6.57 -11.85 5.84
CA LEU A 213 5.30 -12.46 6.21
C LEU A 213 4.26 -12.30 5.10
N LYS A 214 4.10 -11.08 4.56
CA LYS A 214 3.16 -10.81 3.46
C LYS A 214 3.47 -11.65 2.22
N ALA A 215 4.74 -11.74 1.82
CA ALA A 215 5.14 -12.50 0.65
C ALA A 215 4.90 -14.01 0.85
N ARG A 216 5.30 -14.56 2.00
CA ARG A 216 5.18 -16.01 2.27
C ARG A 216 3.75 -16.47 2.50
N VAL A 217 2.84 -15.61 2.96
CA VAL A 217 1.44 -15.97 3.18
C VAL A 217 0.62 -16.02 1.87
N MET A 218 1.08 -15.37 0.79
CA MET A 218 0.34 -15.30 -0.49
C MET A 218 -0.04 -16.67 -1.07
N GLN A 219 0.82 -17.67 -0.91
CA GLN A 219 0.58 -19.03 -1.40
C GLN A 219 -0.69 -19.66 -0.78
N TYR A 220 -1.03 -19.30 0.46
CA TYR A 220 -2.20 -19.82 1.19
C TYR A 220 -3.51 -19.09 0.85
N ASP A 221 -3.46 -18.07 -0.03
CA ASP A 221 -4.63 -17.31 -0.45
C ASP A 221 -5.41 -16.68 0.72
N ILE A 222 -4.67 -16.18 1.72
CA ILE A 222 -5.21 -15.47 2.89
C ILE A 222 -4.51 -14.11 3.00
N PRO A 223 -5.21 -12.98 2.82
CA PRO A 223 -4.67 -11.67 3.14
C PRO A 223 -4.29 -11.53 4.62
N VAL A 224 -3.23 -10.77 4.90
CA VAL A 224 -2.76 -10.50 6.28
C VAL A 224 -2.95 -9.02 6.64
N GLN A 225 -3.46 -8.77 7.84
CA GLN A 225 -3.45 -7.45 8.48
C GLN A 225 -2.53 -7.47 9.70
N ILE A 226 -1.37 -6.82 9.58
CA ILE A 226 -0.41 -6.67 10.69
C ILE A 226 -0.78 -5.39 11.46
N VAL A 227 -0.95 -5.49 12.77
CA VAL A 227 -1.28 -4.37 13.65
C VAL A 227 -0.35 -4.36 14.85
N ARG A 228 0.16 -3.19 15.24
CA ARG A 228 0.99 -3.06 16.44
C ARG A 228 0.14 -3.03 17.69
N GLU A 229 0.64 -3.59 18.79
CA GLU A 229 -0.01 -3.50 20.10
C GLU A 229 -0.31 -2.05 20.51
N SER A 230 0.66 -1.12 20.38
CA SER A 230 0.43 0.32 20.64
C SER A 230 -0.68 0.97 19.81
N THR A 231 -1.02 0.40 18.65
CA THR A 231 -2.12 0.89 17.82
C THR A 231 -3.47 0.44 18.36
N LEU A 232 -3.54 -0.77 18.93
CA LEU A 232 -4.73 -1.34 19.56
C LEU A 232 -4.93 -0.85 21.00
N ASP A 233 -3.88 -0.38 21.66
CA ASP A 233 -3.96 0.18 23.00
C ASP A 233 -4.80 1.48 23.01
N VAL A 234 -5.96 1.42 23.67
CA VAL A 234 -6.94 2.51 23.76
C VAL A 234 -6.84 3.17 25.13
N THR A 235 -5.82 4.00 25.30
CA THR A 235 -5.67 4.86 26.48
C THR A 235 -6.77 5.91 26.57
N ASP A 236 -6.97 6.52 27.75
CA ASP A 236 -7.93 7.61 27.92
C ASP A 236 -7.66 8.79 26.99
N GLN A 237 -6.38 9.10 26.72
CA GLN A 237 -6.01 10.18 25.80
C GLN A 237 -6.49 9.88 24.37
N VAL A 238 -6.38 8.63 23.93
CA VAL A 238 -6.83 8.16 22.60
C VAL A 238 -8.34 8.11 22.52
N ARG A 239 -9.00 7.56 23.56
CA ARG A 239 -10.45 7.45 23.66
C ARG A 239 -11.14 8.81 23.60
N ARG A 240 -10.62 9.77 24.37
CA ARG A 240 -11.16 11.15 24.44
C ARG A 240 -10.75 12.00 23.24
N GLY A 241 -9.77 11.55 22.46
CA GLY A 241 -9.22 12.31 21.33
C GLY A 241 -8.56 13.60 21.80
N LEU A 242 -7.61 13.53 22.75
CA LEU A 242 -6.82 14.68 23.21
C LEU A 242 -5.59 14.90 22.31
N LYS A 243 -5.00 16.11 22.36
CA LYS A 243 -3.92 16.51 21.43
C LYS A 243 -2.68 15.60 21.62
N GLY A 244 -1.89 15.46 20.56
CA GLY A 244 -0.64 14.66 20.57
C GLY A 244 -0.80 13.19 20.21
N VAL A 245 -2.03 12.69 20.03
CA VAL A 245 -2.29 11.31 19.60
C VAL A 245 -3.35 11.26 18.49
N ASN A 246 -3.31 10.20 17.69
CA ASN A 246 -4.40 9.86 16.78
C ASN A 246 -5.61 9.38 17.60
N PRO A 247 -6.77 10.06 17.51
CA PRO A 247 -7.98 9.67 18.23
C PRO A 247 -8.45 8.26 17.87
N LEU A 248 -9.25 7.67 18.76
CA LEU A 248 -9.83 6.35 18.53
C LEU A 248 -10.68 6.30 17.25
N SER A 249 -11.49 7.32 16.95
CA SER A 249 -12.35 7.35 15.75
C SER A 249 -11.56 7.20 14.45
N ASP A 250 -10.45 7.93 14.30
CA ASP A 250 -9.55 7.83 13.14
C ASP A 250 -8.94 6.43 13.00
N ARG A 251 -8.48 5.83 14.10
CA ARG A 251 -7.93 4.47 14.08
C ARG A 251 -8.98 3.44 13.66
N LEU A 252 -10.22 3.55 14.17
CA LEU A 252 -11.33 2.65 13.84
C LEU A 252 -11.76 2.78 12.38
N TRP A 253 -11.86 4.00 11.86
CA TRP A 253 -12.15 4.24 10.45
C TRP A 253 -11.10 3.61 9.52
N ASN A 254 -9.82 3.83 9.80
CA ASN A 254 -8.73 3.32 8.98
C ASN A 254 -8.63 1.79 9.03
N ILE A 255 -8.62 1.19 10.23
CA ILE A 255 -8.53 -0.27 10.38
C ILE A 255 -9.80 -0.94 9.85
N GLY A 256 -10.99 -0.41 10.15
CA GLY A 256 -12.26 -0.96 9.67
C GLY A 256 -12.34 -1.01 8.15
N THR A 257 -11.95 0.07 7.48
CA THR A 257 -11.92 0.13 6.00
C THR A 257 -10.95 -0.89 5.42
N ALA A 258 -9.74 -0.99 5.98
CA ALA A 258 -8.73 -1.94 5.51
C ALA A 258 -9.17 -3.40 5.70
N LEU A 259 -9.81 -3.72 6.85
CA LEU A 259 -10.36 -5.04 7.12
C LEU A 259 -11.48 -5.39 6.15
N PHE A 260 -12.42 -4.46 5.92
CA PHE A 260 -13.53 -4.65 4.99
C PHE A 260 -13.03 -4.95 3.57
N TYR A 261 -12.04 -4.19 3.10
CA TYR A 261 -11.41 -4.42 1.79
C TYR A 261 -10.68 -5.75 1.69
N LYS A 262 -9.90 -6.12 2.71
CA LYS A 262 -9.17 -7.40 2.72
C LYS A 262 -10.10 -8.61 2.78
N CYS A 263 -11.31 -8.45 3.31
CA CYS A 263 -12.37 -9.46 3.22
C CYS A 263 -12.99 -9.59 1.82
N GLY A 264 -12.49 -8.84 0.82
CA GLY A 264 -12.91 -8.92 -0.58
C GLY A 264 -14.15 -8.08 -0.89
N ARG A 265 -14.32 -6.94 -0.23
CA ARG A 265 -15.45 -6.02 -0.44
C ARG A 265 -15.01 -4.58 -0.60
N LYS A 266 -15.62 -3.86 -1.53
CA LYS A 266 -15.23 -2.47 -1.82
C LYS A 266 -16.02 -1.48 -0.97
N PRO A 267 -15.36 -0.64 -0.14
CA PRO A 267 -16.05 0.33 0.68
C PRO A 267 -16.69 1.43 -0.18
N TRP A 268 -16.05 1.84 -1.27
CA TRP A 268 -16.57 2.82 -2.22
C TRP A 268 -16.03 2.58 -3.64
N LYS A 269 -16.70 3.14 -4.65
CA LYS A 269 -16.29 3.15 -6.06
C LYS A 269 -15.97 4.57 -6.53
N THR A 270 -15.41 4.70 -7.72
CA THR A 270 -14.97 5.97 -8.31
C THR A 270 -15.87 6.39 -9.47
N PRO A 271 -16.94 7.18 -9.24
CA PRO A 271 -17.91 7.54 -10.28
C PRO A 271 -17.35 8.47 -11.37
N TRP A 272 -16.20 9.10 -11.12
CA TRP A 272 -15.49 9.93 -12.09
C TRP A 272 -14.62 9.11 -13.06
N ALA A 273 -14.43 7.82 -12.80
CA ALA A 273 -13.65 6.98 -13.69
C ALA A 273 -14.41 6.76 -15.00
N ARG A 274 -13.74 7.05 -16.11
CA ARG A 274 -14.33 6.99 -17.46
C ARG A 274 -14.43 5.54 -17.92
N ASP A 275 -15.55 5.22 -18.58
CA ASP A 275 -15.79 3.87 -19.12
C ASP A 275 -14.71 3.47 -20.14
N GLY A 276 -14.15 2.27 -19.97
CA GLY A 276 -13.06 1.75 -20.80
C GLY A 276 -11.69 2.42 -20.57
N VAL A 277 -11.54 3.27 -19.56
CA VAL A 277 -10.27 3.94 -19.24
C VAL A 277 -9.58 3.26 -18.06
N CYS A 278 -8.31 2.92 -18.22
CA CYS A 278 -7.52 2.25 -17.20
C CYS A 278 -6.23 2.99 -16.86
N TYR A 279 -5.85 2.94 -15.59
CA TYR A 279 -4.64 3.59 -15.09
C TYR A 279 -3.63 2.54 -14.63
N VAL A 280 -2.49 2.47 -15.31
CA VAL A 280 -1.43 1.50 -15.03
C VAL A 280 -0.26 2.22 -14.37
N GLY A 281 0.00 1.94 -13.10
CA GLY A 281 1.20 2.38 -12.41
C GLY A 281 2.39 1.48 -12.69
N LEU A 282 3.54 2.04 -13.06
CA LEU A 282 4.77 1.29 -13.28
C LEU A 282 5.71 1.37 -12.07
N ALA A 283 6.11 0.21 -11.58
CA ALA A 283 6.89 0.03 -10.36
C ALA A 283 8.22 -0.64 -10.65
N TYR A 284 9.31 0.13 -10.64
CA TYR A 284 10.64 -0.42 -10.77
C TYR A 284 11.29 -0.61 -9.41
N ARG A 285 11.94 -1.76 -9.22
CA ARG A 285 12.69 -2.04 -7.99
C ARG A 285 13.96 -2.82 -8.29
N LEU A 286 15.09 -2.28 -7.81
CA LEU A 286 16.38 -2.96 -7.84
C LEU A 286 16.36 -4.22 -6.97
N SER A 287 16.95 -5.28 -7.50
CA SER A 287 17.25 -6.49 -6.74
C SER A 287 18.33 -6.18 -5.69
N GLU A 288 18.21 -6.78 -4.50
CA GLU A 288 19.26 -6.68 -3.48
C GLU A 288 20.52 -7.48 -3.87
N ARG A 289 20.40 -8.44 -4.80
CA ARG A 289 21.48 -9.33 -5.24
C ARG A 289 22.40 -8.72 -6.31
N SER A 290 21.89 -7.78 -7.12
CA SER A 290 22.60 -7.18 -8.25
C SER A 290 22.27 -5.71 -8.37
N LYS A 291 23.31 -4.87 -8.54
CA LYS A 291 23.16 -3.41 -8.66
C LYS A 291 22.50 -2.96 -9.96
N ARG A 292 22.40 -3.83 -10.97
CA ARG A 292 21.81 -3.52 -12.28
C ARG A 292 20.50 -4.23 -12.55
N THR A 293 20.29 -5.38 -11.91
CA THR A 293 19.07 -6.15 -12.11
C THR A 293 17.91 -5.50 -11.35
N ALA A 294 16.83 -5.22 -12.06
CA ALA A 294 15.59 -4.72 -11.49
C ALA A 294 14.42 -5.57 -11.95
N CYS A 295 13.34 -5.51 -11.18
CA CYS A 295 12.03 -6.01 -11.56
C CYS A 295 11.13 -4.81 -11.84
N CYS A 296 10.30 -4.93 -12.89
CA CYS A 296 9.21 -4.00 -13.14
C CYS A 296 7.89 -4.72 -12.85
N ALA A 297 7.06 -4.11 -12.00
CA ALA A 297 5.68 -4.53 -11.79
C ALA A 297 4.73 -3.46 -12.34
N ALA A 298 3.64 -3.90 -12.96
CA ALA A 298 2.55 -3.07 -13.42
C ALA A 298 1.35 -3.27 -12.48
N GLN A 299 0.69 -2.17 -12.15
CA GLN A 299 -0.53 -2.20 -11.34
C GLN A 299 -1.64 -1.45 -12.06
N MET A 300 -2.68 -2.16 -12.46
CA MET A 300 -3.80 -1.62 -13.23
C MET A 300 -4.97 -1.34 -12.30
N PHE A 301 -5.49 -0.11 -12.35
CA PHE A 301 -6.65 0.34 -11.58
C PHE A 301 -7.82 0.69 -12.50
N LEU A 302 -9.01 0.31 -12.06
CA LEU A 302 -10.26 0.36 -12.83
C LEU A 302 -11.29 1.33 -12.24
N ASP A 303 -12.37 1.53 -12.98
CA ASP A 303 -13.58 2.26 -12.56
C ASP A 303 -14.24 1.68 -11.30
N SER A 304 -14.19 0.36 -11.16
CA SER A 304 -14.71 -0.37 -10.01
C SER A 304 -13.89 -0.13 -8.74
N GLY A 305 -12.70 0.48 -8.88
CA GLY A 305 -11.74 0.68 -7.81
C GLY A 305 -10.86 -0.52 -7.48
N ASP A 306 -11.02 -1.64 -8.18
CA ASP A 306 -10.12 -2.79 -8.03
C ASP A 306 -8.73 -2.52 -8.60
N GLY A 307 -7.75 -3.28 -8.10
CA GLY A 307 -6.38 -3.24 -8.55
C GLY A 307 -5.86 -4.63 -8.90
N VAL A 308 -5.35 -4.77 -10.12
CA VAL A 308 -4.62 -5.97 -10.57
C VAL A 308 -3.13 -5.67 -10.57
N VAL A 309 -2.34 -6.56 -9.97
CA VAL A 309 -0.89 -6.50 -9.96
C VAL A 309 -0.34 -7.58 -10.88
N PHE A 310 0.46 -7.16 -11.84
CA PHE A 310 1.24 -8.02 -12.72
C PHE A 310 2.72 -7.72 -12.55
N VAL A 311 3.55 -8.76 -12.65
CA VAL A 311 4.98 -8.64 -12.40
C VAL A 311 5.73 -9.12 -13.63
N GLY A 312 6.47 -8.21 -14.25
CA GLY A 312 7.28 -8.50 -15.41
C GLY A 312 8.58 -9.22 -15.06
N GLU A 313 9.41 -9.37 -16.07
CA GLU A 313 10.66 -10.09 -15.94
C GLU A 313 11.74 -9.31 -15.18
N PHE A 314 12.65 -10.08 -14.58
CA PHE A 314 13.87 -9.55 -14.00
C PHE A 314 14.91 -9.38 -15.09
N GLY A 315 15.48 -8.18 -15.18
CA GLY A 315 16.53 -7.91 -16.16
C GLY A 315 17.35 -6.68 -15.79
N PRO A 316 18.36 -6.33 -16.59
CA PRO A 316 19.28 -5.23 -16.32
C PRO A 316 18.65 -3.86 -16.62
N TRP A 317 17.48 -3.59 -16.04
CA TRP A 317 16.67 -2.41 -16.36
C TRP A 317 17.20 -1.12 -15.74
N TYR A 318 18.15 -1.17 -14.82
CA TYR A 318 18.67 0.01 -14.14
C TYR A 318 19.91 0.60 -14.84
N SER A 319 19.81 1.86 -15.24
CA SER A 319 20.94 2.65 -15.73
C SER A 319 21.62 3.40 -14.58
N GLU A 320 22.84 3.01 -14.22
CA GLU A 320 23.63 3.69 -13.18
C GLU A 320 23.98 5.15 -13.55
N GLU A 321 24.17 5.42 -14.85
CA GLU A 321 24.55 6.75 -15.37
C GLU A 321 23.40 7.75 -15.23
N ARG A 322 22.19 7.37 -15.67
CA ARG A 322 21.00 8.23 -15.62
C ARG A 322 20.25 8.14 -14.29
N LYS A 323 20.53 7.10 -13.50
CA LYS A 323 19.77 6.74 -12.28
C LYS A 323 18.28 6.53 -12.58
N GLU A 324 17.99 5.99 -13.76
CA GLU A 324 16.65 5.73 -14.28
C GLU A 324 16.50 4.25 -14.66
N PHE A 325 15.25 3.80 -14.71
CA PHE A 325 14.92 2.45 -15.14
C PHE A 325 14.30 2.49 -16.53
N HIS A 326 14.76 1.59 -17.40
CA HIS A 326 14.24 1.41 -18.75
C HIS A 326 14.11 -0.07 -19.09
N LEU A 327 12.93 -0.47 -19.53
CA LEU A 327 12.69 -1.78 -20.15
C LEU A 327 13.17 -1.77 -21.61
N THR A 328 13.47 -2.95 -22.12
CA THR A 328 13.53 -3.16 -23.57
C THR A 328 12.12 -3.13 -24.15
N ARG A 329 12.01 -2.91 -25.46
CA ARG A 329 10.74 -2.96 -26.18
C ARG A 329 9.97 -4.26 -25.93
N ASP A 330 10.63 -5.41 -26.04
CA ASP A 330 10.00 -6.72 -25.78
C ASP A 330 9.51 -6.86 -24.33
N ALA A 331 10.33 -6.48 -23.35
CA ALA A 331 9.94 -6.58 -21.94
C ALA A 331 8.79 -5.61 -21.59
N ALA A 332 8.74 -4.43 -22.22
CA ALA A 332 7.63 -3.49 -22.09
C ALA A 332 6.34 -4.06 -22.70
N ARG A 333 6.43 -4.65 -23.90
CA ARG A 333 5.31 -5.34 -24.56
C ARG A 333 4.76 -6.45 -23.66
N ASP A 334 5.61 -7.38 -23.25
CA ASP A 334 5.20 -8.55 -22.49
C ASP A 334 4.61 -8.16 -21.11
N LEU A 335 5.13 -7.10 -20.49
CA LEU A 335 4.58 -6.56 -19.23
C LEU A 335 3.13 -6.06 -19.40
N LEU A 336 2.87 -5.25 -20.43
CA LEU A 336 1.53 -4.70 -20.63
C LEU A 336 0.56 -5.74 -21.18
N THR A 337 1.00 -6.63 -22.08
CA THR A 337 0.21 -7.77 -22.56
C THR A 337 -0.26 -8.62 -21.38
N GLY A 338 0.64 -9.07 -20.51
CA GLY A 338 0.27 -9.86 -19.35
C GLY A 338 -0.65 -9.12 -18.37
N THR A 339 -0.48 -7.80 -18.25
CA THR A 339 -1.38 -6.96 -17.43
C THR A 339 -2.80 -6.92 -18.02
N ILE A 340 -2.93 -6.71 -19.33
CA ILE A 340 -4.22 -6.67 -20.04
C ILE A 340 -4.89 -8.05 -20.03
N GLU A 341 -4.15 -9.13 -20.28
CA GLU A 341 -4.67 -10.50 -20.24
C GLU A 341 -5.20 -10.86 -18.84
N THR A 342 -4.43 -10.53 -17.79
CA THR A 342 -4.86 -10.75 -16.40
C THR A 342 -6.15 -9.97 -16.09
N TYR A 343 -6.26 -8.75 -16.60
CA TYR A 343 -7.46 -7.93 -16.46
C TYR A 343 -8.67 -8.54 -17.18
N MET A 344 -8.51 -8.96 -18.44
CA MET A 344 -9.60 -9.58 -19.21
C MET A 344 -10.06 -10.91 -18.59
N ALA A 345 -9.15 -11.68 -18.00
CA ALA A 345 -9.47 -12.92 -17.29
C ALA A 345 -10.32 -12.69 -16.02
N GLN A 346 -10.32 -11.48 -15.45
CA GLN A 346 -11.08 -11.10 -14.26
C GLN A 346 -12.39 -10.35 -14.61
N GLU A 347 -13.02 -10.72 -15.72
CA GLU A 347 -14.25 -10.08 -16.23
C GLU A 347 -14.04 -8.59 -16.59
N GLY A 348 -12.85 -8.27 -17.09
CA GLY A 348 -12.52 -6.95 -17.61
C GLY A 348 -13.46 -6.52 -18.74
N ARG A 349 -13.82 -5.23 -18.76
CA ARG A 349 -14.54 -4.59 -19.88
C ARG A 349 -13.58 -4.22 -21.00
N GLU A 350 -14.14 -3.99 -22.19
CA GLU A 350 -13.41 -3.50 -23.34
C GLU A 350 -12.66 -2.19 -23.03
N LEU A 351 -11.38 -2.17 -23.39
CA LEU A 351 -10.49 -1.03 -23.16
C LEU A 351 -10.64 -0.01 -24.30
N LYS A 352 -10.63 1.26 -23.95
CA LYS A 352 -10.66 2.40 -24.88
C LYS A 352 -9.41 3.27 -24.75
N GLU A 353 -8.89 3.40 -23.53
CA GLU A 353 -7.72 4.23 -23.24
C GLU A 353 -6.93 3.70 -22.03
N ILE A 354 -5.61 3.72 -22.12
CA ILE A 354 -4.68 3.28 -21.08
C ILE A 354 -3.73 4.44 -20.76
N PHE A 355 -3.69 4.83 -19.48
CA PHE A 355 -2.72 5.78 -18.95
C PHE A 355 -1.62 5.05 -18.20
N LEU A 356 -0.38 5.15 -18.71
CA LEU A 356 0.80 4.70 -17.99
C LEU A 356 1.28 5.81 -17.06
N HIS A 357 1.34 5.52 -15.77
CA HIS A 357 1.83 6.41 -14.72
C HIS A 357 3.22 5.93 -14.26
N ALA A 358 4.26 6.63 -14.70
CA ALA A 358 5.64 6.36 -14.32
C ALA A 358 6.21 7.47 -13.42
N ARG A 359 7.15 7.11 -12.53
CA ARG A 359 7.92 8.10 -11.75
C ARG A 359 9.16 8.60 -12.48
N SER A 360 9.82 7.70 -13.19
CA SER A 360 10.93 7.96 -14.13
C SER A 360 10.38 8.39 -15.49
N GLY A 361 11.26 8.84 -16.38
CA GLY A 361 10.89 9.05 -17.77
C GLY A 361 10.66 7.72 -18.49
N LEU A 362 9.66 7.69 -19.38
CA LEU A 362 9.47 6.64 -20.38
C LEU A 362 10.25 7.00 -21.64
N ASN A 363 11.13 6.12 -22.11
CA ASN A 363 11.83 6.34 -23.38
C ASN A 363 10.94 5.91 -24.58
N GLY A 364 11.41 6.17 -25.81
CA GLY A 364 10.65 5.83 -27.03
C GLY A 364 10.49 4.32 -27.23
N GLU A 365 11.55 3.54 -27.02
CA GLU A 365 11.53 2.07 -27.21
C GLU A 365 10.56 1.38 -26.25
N GLU A 366 10.53 1.80 -24.98
CA GLU A 366 9.57 1.34 -23.98
C GLU A 366 8.14 1.65 -24.42
N PHE A 367 7.89 2.88 -24.87
CA PHE A 367 6.57 3.31 -25.29
C PHE A 367 6.09 2.59 -26.55
N GLU A 368 6.98 2.32 -27.50
CA GLU A 368 6.68 1.46 -28.65
C GLU A 368 6.31 0.05 -28.21
N GLY A 369 7.06 -0.54 -27.26
CA GLY A 369 6.76 -1.87 -26.73
C GLY A 369 5.39 -1.92 -26.05
N PHE A 370 5.08 -0.91 -25.22
CA PHE A 370 3.74 -0.77 -24.65
C PHE A 370 2.66 -0.56 -25.73
N SER A 371 2.97 0.19 -26.79
CA SER A 371 2.02 0.41 -27.88
C SER A 371 1.74 -0.88 -28.65
N ASP A 372 2.75 -1.73 -28.87
CA ASP A 372 2.61 -3.04 -29.52
C ASP A 372 1.72 -4.01 -28.71
N ALA A 373 1.60 -3.82 -27.40
CA ALA A 373 0.76 -4.64 -26.52
C ALA A 373 -0.71 -4.20 -26.48
N CYS A 374 -1.02 -2.97 -26.92
CA CYS A 374 -2.37 -2.44 -26.90
C CYS A 374 -3.24 -3.07 -28.00
N PRO A 375 -4.47 -3.48 -27.70
CA PRO A 375 -5.43 -3.89 -28.72
C PRO A 375 -5.73 -2.78 -29.72
N ASP A 376 -6.17 -3.16 -30.92
CA ASP A 376 -6.56 -2.21 -31.97
C ASP A 376 -7.63 -1.22 -31.46
N GLY A 377 -7.40 0.08 -31.71
CA GLY A 377 -8.33 1.14 -31.32
C GLY A 377 -8.17 1.68 -29.89
N VAL A 378 -7.33 1.05 -29.06
CA VAL A 378 -7.04 1.53 -27.70
C VAL A 378 -6.00 2.65 -27.73
N LYS A 379 -6.31 3.80 -27.11
CA LYS A 379 -5.36 4.90 -26.98
C LYS A 379 -4.38 4.65 -25.83
N LEU A 380 -3.09 4.86 -26.06
CA LEU A 380 -2.06 4.76 -25.04
C LEU A 380 -1.46 6.14 -24.74
N VAL A 381 -1.36 6.48 -23.45
CA VAL A 381 -0.79 7.75 -22.99
C VAL A 381 0.26 7.49 -21.93
N GLY A 382 1.49 7.96 -22.19
CA GLY A 382 2.61 7.84 -21.26
C GLY A 382 2.76 9.10 -20.42
N THR A 383 2.50 9.01 -19.11
CA THR A 383 2.58 10.17 -18.20
C THR A 383 3.61 9.95 -17.10
N ARG A 384 4.38 11.01 -16.83
CA ARG A 384 5.28 11.06 -15.68
C ARG A 384 4.61 11.81 -14.54
N VAL A 385 4.49 11.15 -13.40
CA VAL A 385 3.85 11.68 -12.19
C VAL A 385 4.79 11.52 -11.00
N ARG A 386 5.27 12.63 -10.44
CA ARG A 386 6.17 12.62 -9.28
C ARG A 386 6.00 13.86 -8.42
N LYS A 387 6.32 13.74 -7.13
CA LYS A 387 6.42 14.90 -6.24
C LYS A 387 7.61 15.76 -6.66
N ASP A 388 7.36 17.04 -6.91
CA ASP A 388 8.39 18.01 -7.23
C ASP A 388 8.84 18.75 -5.98
N ARG A 389 9.84 18.19 -5.29
CA ARG A 389 10.36 18.76 -4.04
C ARG A 389 10.99 20.14 -4.24
N PHE A 390 11.47 20.43 -5.44
CA PHE A 390 12.05 21.73 -5.79
C PHE A 390 11.04 22.65 -6.48
N GLY A 391 9.82 22.16 -6.70
CA GLY A 391 8.72 22.92 -7.27
C GLY A 391 8.24 24.05 -6.35
N PRO A 392 7.49 25.01 -6.92
CA PRO A 392 6.97 26.16 -6.19
C PRO A 392 6.08 25.71 -5.02
N ARG A 393 6.23 26.39 -3.88
CA ARG A 393 5.38 26.24 -2.70
C ARG A 393 4.40 27.40 -2.67
N LEU A 394 3.12 27.10 -2.86
CA LEU A 394 2.08 28.13 -2.96
C LEU A 394 1.36 28.30 -1.63
N PHE A 395 1.15 29.57 -1.27
CA PHE A 395 0.36 29.99 -0.13
C PHE A 395 -0.86 30.74 -0.64
N ARG A 396 -1.97 30.60 0.07
CA ARG A 396 -3.13 31.44 -0.19
C ARG A 396 -2.86 32.82 0.40
N HIS A 397 -2.98 33.87 -0.41
CA HIS A 397 -3.14 35.21 0.15
C HIS A 397 -4.59 35.34 0.64
N ASP A 398 -4.78 35.82 1.86
CA ASP A 398 -6.10 36.18 2.39
C ASP A 398 -6.03 37.58 3.01
N ASP A 399 -7.19 38.26 3.04
CA ASP A 399 -7.32 39.62 3.56
C ASP A 399 -7.70 39.63 5.04
N HIS A 400 -7.24 38.64 5.82
CA HIS A 400 -7.57 38.55 7.24
C HIS A 400 -7.18 39.85 7.96
N ALA A 401 -8.09 40.37 8.81
CA ALA A 401 -7.90 41.67 9.49
C ALA A 401 -6.61 41.69 10.33
N ASP A 402 -6.34 40.59 11.02
CA ASP A 402 -5.04 40.32 11.65
C ASP A 402 -4.00 39.88 10.61
N VAL A 403 -3.01 40.73 10.34
CA VAL A 403 -1.92 40.49 9.38
C VAL A 403 -1.13 39.24 9.73
N THR A 404 -1.01 38.88 11.01
CA THR A 404 -0.28 37.69 11.45
C THR A 404 -0.98 36.38 11.06
N ARG A 405 -2.28 36.45 10.74
CA ARG A 405 -3.08 35.31 10.32
C ARG A 405 -3.18 35.15 8.81
N ARG A 406 -2.70 36.13 8.05
CA ARG A 406 -2.74 36.07 6.58
C ARG A 406 -1.83 34.97 6.07
N GLY A 407 -2.39 34.09 5.22
CA GLY A 407 -1.63 33.00 4.61
C GLY A 407 -1.23 31.89 5.59
N MET A 408 -1.93 31.76 6.72
CA MET A 408 -1.73 30.64 7.65
C MET A 408 -2.13 29.29 7.06
N HIS A 409 -3.00 29.28 6.04
CA HIS A 409 -3.40 28.06 5.36
C HIS A 409 -2.68 27.90 4.02
N PRO A 410 -2.24 26.68 3.68
CA PRO A 410 -1.69 26.43 2.37
C PRO A 410 -2.78 26.53 1.29
N ILE A 411 -2.37 26.45 0.03
CA ILE A 411 -3.30 26.45 -1.09
C ILE A 411 -4.32 25.30 -0.99
N LEU A 412 -5.47 25.46 -1.67
CA LEU A 412 -6.51 24.45 -1.70
C LEU A 412 -6.01 23.18 -2.39
N ARG A 413 -6.36 22.02 -1.82
CA ARG A 413 -6.26 20.75 -2.53
C ARG A 413 -7.10 20.84 -3.82
N GLY A 414 -6.55 20.32 -4.91
CA GLY A 414 -7.16 20.39 -6.25
C GLY A 414 -6.72 21.62 -7.05
N THR A 415 -5.89 22.52 -6.50
CA THR A 415 -5.27 23.57 -7.32
C THR A 415 -4.30 22.95 -8.33
N PHE A 416 -4.52 23.24 -9.60
CA PHE A 416 -3.69 22.81 -10.71
C PHE A 416 -3.12 24.02 -11.45
N TRP A 417 -1.80 24.12 -11.50
CA TRP A 417 -1.08 25.12 -12.27
C TRP A 417 -0.64 24.51 -13.59
N GLN A 418 -1.40 24.77 -14.65
CA GLN A 418 -1.07 24.39 -16.00
C GLN A 418 0.00 25.33 -16.57
N ARG A 419 1.18 24.79 -16.90
CA ARG A 419 2.33 25.55 -17.42
C ARG A 419 2.34 25.52 -18.95
N THR A 420 2.01 24.37 -19.51
CA THR A 420 1.91 24.12 -20.96
C THR A 420 0.76 23.14 -21.24
N GLN A 421 0.52 22.83 -22.52
CA GLN A 421 -0.46 21.80 -22.91
C GLN A 421 -0.07 20.38 -22.45
N ARG A 422 1.22 20.12 -22.13
CA ARG A 422 1.70 18.78 -21.74
C ARG A 422 2.35 18.73 -20.36
N HIS A 423 2.41 19.86 -19.65
CA HIS A 423 3.03 19.92 -18.33
C HIS A 423 2.31 20.87 -17.36
N GLY A 424 2.12 20.42 -16.12
CA GLY A 424 1.57 21.22 -15.03
C GLY A 424 1.93 20.68 -13.65
N LEU A 425 1.52 21.42 -12.62
CA LEU A 425 1.76 21.14 -11.21
C LEU A 425 0.43 21.02 -10.46
N LEU A 426 0.10 19.84 -9.95
CA LEU A 426 -1.13 19.57 -9.22
C LEU A 426 -0.88 19.48 -7.71
N PHE A 427 -1.60 20.28 -6.94
CA PHE A 427 -1.59 20.24 -5.48
C PHE A 427 -2.65 19.26 -4.97
N THR A 428 -2.27 18.00 -4.81
CA THR A 428 -3.13 16.95 -4.20
C THR A 428 -3.14 17.02 -2.67
N SER A 429 -2.12 17.63 -2.07
CA SER A 429 -2.11 18.01 -0.66
C SER A 429 -2.33 19.51 -0.53
N GLY A 430 -3.05 19.95 0.50
CA GLY A 430 -3.40 21.35 0.70
C GLY A 430 -4.51 21.51 1.72
N PHE A 431 -5.01 22.73 1.87
CA PHE A 431 -6.18 23.00 2.69
C PHE A 431 -7.39 22.26 2.10
N LYS A 432 -8.07 21.49 2.94
CA LYS A 432 -9.24 20.68 2.59
C LYS A 432 -10.48 21.30 3.24
N PRO A 433 -11.40 21.92 2.47
CA PRO A 433 -12.56 22.60 3.03
C PRO A 433 -13.41 21.74 3.98
N ARG A 434 -13.62 20.46 3.63
CA ARG A 434 -14.43 19.51 4.43
C ARG A 434 -13.90 19.28 5.84
N ILE A 435 -12.58 19.19 6.01
CA ILE A 435 -11.95 19.02 7.34
C ILE A 435 -11.52 20.35 7.96
N ALA A 436 -11.68 21.47 7.23
CA ALA A 436 -11.32 22.83 7.62
C ALA A 436 -9.86 22.99 8.07
N THR A 437 -8.95 22.17 7.54
CA THR A 437 -7.52 22.21 7.87
C THR A 437 -6.68 21.54 6.78
N TYR A 438 -5.37 21.52 6.98
CA TYR A 438 -4.42 20.73 6.22
C TYR A 438 -3.84 19.63 7.14
N ASP A 439 -3.91 18.39 6.67
CA ASP A 439 -3.57 17.17 7.41
C ASP A 439 -2.16 16.63 7.09
N GLY A 440 -1.31 17.43 6.42
CA GLY A 440 0.08 17.07 6.14
C GLY A 440 1.09 17.76 7.08
N TRP A 441 2.32 17.25 7.05
CA TRP A 441 3.37 17.60 8.03
C TRP A 441 4.18 18.87 7.66
N GLU A 442 4.22 19.22 6.37
CA GLU A 442 5.03 20.33 5.82
C GLU A 442 4.25 21.11 4.76
N ILE A 443 4.80 22.22 4.27
CA ILE A 443 4.20 22.98 3.16
C ILE A 443 3.94 22.06 1.96
N PRO A 444 2.71 22.04 1.39
CA PRO A 444 2.36 21.13 0.32
C PRO A 444 3.32 21.13 -0.85
N VAL A 445 3.73 19.93 -1.24
CA VAL A 445 4.60 19.69 -2.38
C VAL A 445 3.73 19.32 -3.57
N PRO A 446 3.82 20.04 -4.72
CA PRO A 446 3.03 19.70 -5.88
C PRO A 446 3.46 18.37 -6.51
N LEU A 447 2.53 17.72 -7.19
CA LEU A 447 2.82 16.67 -8.16
C LEU A 447 3.10 17.32 -9.52
N SER A 448 4.29 17.09 -10.04
CA SER A 448 4.64 17.41 -11.42
C SER A 448 4.06 16.32 -12.33
N ILE A 449 3.21 16.76 -13.25
CA ILE A 449 2.54 15.93 -14.25
C ILE A 449 3.09 16.32 -15.62
N THR A 450 3.58 15.35 -16.37
CA THR A 450 4.07 15.56 -17.74
C THR A 450 3.54 14.45 -18.64
N ILE A 451 2.80 14.81 -19.69
CA ILE A 451 2.49 13.88 -20.78
C ILE A 451 3.76 13.75 -21.62
N GLN A 452 4.39 12.58 -21.59
CA GLN A 452 5.62 12.30 -22.32
C GLN A 452 5.30 11.81 -23.73
N HIS A 453 4.36 10.87 -23.84
CA HIS A 453 3.99 10.18 -25.08
C HIS A 453 2.47 10.08 -25.21
N GLY A 454 1.97 9.98 -26.45
CA GLY A 454 0.53 9.96 -26.75
C GLY A 454 -0.14 11.33 -26.65
N GLU A 455 -1.41 11.40 -27.03
CA GLU A 455 -2.21 12.63 -27.03
C GLU A 455 -3.34 12.53 -26.00
N ALA A 456 -3.37 13.47 -25.05
CA ALA A 456 -4.41 13.57 -24.03
C ALA A 456 -4.56 15.02 -23.57
N ASP A 457 -5.75 15.37 -23.09
CA ASP A 457 -5.95 16.65 -22.40
C ASP A 457 -5.33 16.60 -21.00
N LEU A 458 -4.38 17.49 -20.75
CA LEU A 458 -3.68 17.56 -19.47
C LEU A 458 -4.60 17.92 -18.31
N LEU A 459 -5.65 18.71 -18.54
CA LEU A 459 -6.60 19.04 -17.49
C LEU A 459 -7.36 17.79 -17.03
N GLN A 460 -7.88 17.00 -17.99
CA GLN A 460 -8.46 15.69 -17.69
C GLN A 460 -7.49 14.76 -16.96
N VAL A 461 -6.23 14.68 -17.39
CA VAL A 461 -5.20 13.87 -16.70
C VAL A 461 -4.99 14.33 -15.25
N ALA A 462 -5.04 15.63 -14.98
CA ALA A 462 -4.93 16.17 -13.63
C ALA A 462 -6.16 15.83 -12.77
N GLU A 463 -7.37 15.86 -13.34
CA GLU A 463 -8.61 15.43 -12.67
C GLU A 463 -8.57 13.93 -12.33
N ASP A 464 -8.18 13.09 -13.29
CA ASP A 464 -8.03 11.65 -13.12
C ASP A 464 -7.01 11.33 -12.00
N ILE A 465 -5.85 12.02 -12.00
CA ILE A 465 -4.82 11.88 -10.95
C ILE A 465 -5.34 12.33 -9.59
N LEU A 466 -6.12 13.41 -9.51
CA LEU A 466 -6.75 13.85 -8.28
C LEU A 466 -7.73 12.80 -7.76
N GLY A 467 -8.55 12.23 -8.63
CA GLY A 467 -9.45 11.11 -8.33
C GLY A 467 -8.71 9.90 -7.76
N LEU A 468 -7.64 9.46 -8.42
CA LEU A 468 -6.81 8.32 -8.01
C LEU A 468 -6.17 8.47 -6.62
N THR A 469 -6.10 9.69 -6.06
CA THR A 469 -5.63 9.91 -4.69
C THR A 469 -6.66 9.52 -3.62
N LYS A 470 -7.92 9.28 -4.01
CA LYS A 470 -9.02 8.85 -3.13
C LYS A 470 -9.27 7.34 -3.18
N LEU A 471 -8.58 6.63 -4.06
CA LEU A 471 -8.69 5.18 -4.23
C LEU A 471 -7.71 4.44 -3.30
N ASN A 472 -7.67 4.77 -2.00
CA ASN A 472 -6.87 3.99 -1.05
C ASN A 472 -7.77 3.27 -0.04
N TYR A 473 -7.94 1.97 -0.19
CA TYR A 473 -8.74 1.16 0.74
C TYR A 473 -8.00 0.72 2.02
N ASN A 474 -6.73 1.11 2.22
CA ASN A 474 -6.04 0.91 3.50
C ASN A 474 -6.36 1.98 4.55
N ALA A 475 -6.96 3.09 4.15
CA ALA A 475 -7.19 4.22 5.01
C ALA A 475 -8.49 4.93 4.62
N CYS A 476 -9.30 5.30 5.60
CA CYS A 476 -10.48 6.12 5.36
C CYS A 476 -10.03 7.57 5.42
N GLN A 477 -9.61 8.14 4.29
CA GLN A 477 -9.11 9.50 4.23
C GLN A 477 -9.72 10.22 3.04
N LEU A 478 -9.98 11.52 3.21
CA LEU A 478 -10.51 12.35 2.12
C LEU A 478 -9.63 12.25 0.87
N GLY A 479 -8.32 12.12 1.00
CA GLY A 479 -7.46 11.87 -0.14
C GLY A 479 -6.01 12.05 0.20
N GLU A 480 -5.17 11.33 -0.54
CA GLU A 480 -3.75 11.25 -0.27
C GLU A 480 -2.93 12.25 -1.07
N SER A 481 -1.65 12.39 -0.68
CA SER A 481 -0.71 13.27 -1.38
C SER A 481 -0.17 12.70 -2.71
N GLN A 482 -0.51 11.46 -3.06
CA GLN A 482 -0.09 10.81 -4.30
C GLN A 482 -1.22 9.91 -4.81
N PRO A 483 -1.40 9.76 -6.13
CA PRO A 483 -2.33 8.78 -6.67
C PRO A 483 -1.88 7.36 -6.33
N ILE A 484 -2.84 6.44 -6.19
CA ILE A 484 -2.57 5.03 -5.88
C ILE A 484 -1.59 4.38 -6.87
N THR A 485 -1.67 4.76 -8.15
CA THR A 485 -0.79 4.31 -9.24
C THR A 485 0.70 4.60 -8.99
N VAL A 486 1.01 5.61 -8.17
CA VAL A 486 2.39 6.02 -7.86
C VAL A 486 2.79 5.65 -6.44
N LYS A 487 1.86 5.71 -5.48
CA LYS A 487 2.18 5.43 -4.08
C LYS A 487 2.43 3.95 -3.83
N TYR A 488 1.60 3.09 -4.41
CA TYR A 488 1.63 1.66 -4.10
C TYR A 488 2.60 0.86 -4.96
N SER A 489 3.08 1.45 -6.06
CA SER A 489 4.13 0.86 -6.90
C SER A 489 5.37 0.48 -6.06
N ASP A 490 5.79 1.32 -5.11
CA ASP A 490 6.89 1.01 -4.20
C ASP A 490 6.58 -0.18 -3.27
N ARG A 491 5.38 -0.17 -2.67
CA ARG A 491 5.00 -1.14 -1.64
C ARG A 491 4.84 -2.53 -2.21
N ILE A 492 4.32 -2.64 -3.43
CA ILE A 492 4.19 -3.90 -4.16
C ILE A 492 5.57 -4.46 -4.47
N GLY A 493 6.47 -3.64 -5.04
CA GLY A 493 7.84 -4.07 -5.32
C GLY A 493 8.59 -4.55 -4.07
N GLU A 494 8.34 -3.93 -2.92
CA GLU A 494 8.92 -4.36 -1.63
C GLU A 494 8.44 -5.74 -1.17
N VAL A 495 7.17 -6.09 -1.37
CA VAL A 495 6.62 -7.38 -0.96
C VAL A 495 7.03 -8.47 -1.95
N LEU A 496 6.95 -8.21 -3.26
CA LEU A 496 7.29 -9.18 -4.29
C LEU A 496 8.75 -9.62 -4.22
N LEU A 497 9.67 -8.67 -4.02
CA LEU A 497 11.10 -8.99 -3.90
C LEU A 497 11.48 -9.59 -2.55
N ALA A 498 10.55 -9.67 -1.59
CA ALA A 498 10.87 -10.19 -0.27
C ALA A 498 10.91 -11.72 -0.21
N ASN A 499 10.31 -12.40 -1.19
CA ASN A 499 10.43 -13.83 -1.36
C ASN A 499 10.69 -14.19 -2.84
N PRO A 500 11.93 -14.09 -3.33
CA PRO A 500 12.27 -14.40 -4.71
C PRO A 500 12.18 -15.89 -5.06
N GLU A 501 12.08 -16.77 -4.05
CA GLU A 501 11.95 -18.22 -4.24
C GLU A 501 10.49 -18.65 -4.42
N LEU A 502 9.53 -17.76 -4.17
CA LEU A 502 8.12 -18.03 -4.39
C LEU A 502 7.82 -18.10 -5.90
N PRO A 503 7.32 -19.24 -6.43
CA PRO A 503 6.98 -19.36 -7.84
C PRO A 503 5.95 -18.30 -8.25
N ARG A 504 6.05 -17.80 -9.49
CA ARG A 504 5.17 -16.72 -9.99
C ARG A 504 3.70 -17.13 -9.95
N GLU A 505 3.40 -18.41 -10.10
CA GLU A 505 2.05 -18.98 -10.08
C GLU A 505 1.38 -18.88 -8.70
N GLN A 506 2.18 -18.73 -7.65
CA GLN A 506 1.68 -18.58 -6.27
C GLN A 506 1.47 -17.10 -5.90
N TRP A 507 1.89 -16.17 -6.77
CA TRP A 507 1.64 -14.75 -6.55
C TRP A 507 0.17 -14.46 -6.78
N ARG A 508 -0.43 -13.71 -5.85
CA ARG A 508 -1.82 -13.29 -5.96
C ARG A 508 -1.86 -11.97 -6.70
N THR A 509 -2.64 -11.86 -7.75
CA THR A 509 -2.74 -10.65 -8.56
C THR A 509 -3.59 -9.56 -7.88
N ASN A 510 -4.52 -9.95 -7.01
CA ASN A 510 -5.40 -9.02 -6.31
C ASN A 510 -4.62 -8.08 -5.37
N PHE A 511 -4.91 -6.79 -5.47
CA PHE A 511 -4.23 -5.75 -4.69
C PHE A 511 -4.28 -5.95 -3.17
N LYS A 512 -5.36 -6.56 -2.64
CA LYS A 512 -5.57 -6.80 -1.19
C LYS A 512 -4.43 -7.56 -0.48
N PHE A 513 -3.65 -8.37 -1.20
CA PHE A 513 -2.52 -9.11 -0.63
C PHE A 513 -1.30 -8.24 -0.35
N TYR A 514 -1.10 -7.20 -1.16
CA TYR A 514 0.07 -6.33 -1.09
C TYR A 514 -0.07 -5.25 -0.02
N ILE A 515 -1.30 -4.87 0.32
CA ILE A 515 -1.56 -3.60 1.00
C ILE A 515 -1.68 -3.61 2.52
#